data_AF-A0AAQ3PHB1-F1
#
_entry.id   AF-A0AAQ3PHB1-F1
#
_cell.length_a   1.000
_cell.length_b   1.000
_cell.length_c   1.000
_cell.angle_alpha   90.00
_cell.angle_beta   90.00
_cell.angle_gamma   90.00
#
_symmetry.space_group_name_H-M   'P 1'
#
loop_
_entity.id
_entity.type
_entity.pdbx_description
1 polymer ?
#
loop_
_entity_poly.entity_id
_entity_poly.type
_entity_poly.pdbx_seq_one_letter_code
_entity_poly.pdbx_strand_id
1 'polypeptide(L)'
;MSPSPATLMEEIVEEILIRLPPQNPACLARASFVCKRWCRLISFPRFRHRFREFHHTLPMLGFLCNVTVDGGDLTARFVPTAASCAQLAERPRRIVLDARHGRVLLFAGSRSHVHNPPESMGALAV
;
A
#
# COMPACT_ATOMS: atom_id res chain seq x y z
N MET A 1 6.57 -34.05 -13.65
CA MET A 1 7.94 -33.51 -13.54
C MET A 1 8.23 -33.34 -12.06
N SER A 2 9.21 -34.04 -11.49
CA SER A 2 9.59 -33.86 -10.08
C SER A 2 10.30 -32.52 -9.90
N PRO A 3 10.03 -31.76 -8.82
CA PRO A 3 10.69 -30.48 -8.61
C PRO A 3 12.20 -30.70 -8.41
N SER A 4 13.01 -29.79 -8.97
CA SER A 4 14.45 -29.83 -8.76
C SER A 4 14.77 -29.55 -7.28
N PRO A 5 15.91 -30.03 -6.74
CA PRO A 5 16.32 -29.73 -5.37
C PRO A 5 16.39 -28.22 -5.09
N ALA A 6 16.77 -27.42 -6.09
CA ALA A 6 16.81 -25.97 -5.96
C ALA A 6 15.41 -25.35 -5.80
N THR A 7 14.41 -25.89 -6.50
CA THR A 7 13.00 -25.49 -6.41
C THR A 7 12.42 -25.84 -5.04
N LEU A 8 12.69 -27.05 -4.55
CA LEU A 8 12.25 -27.47 -3.22
C LEU A 8 12.78 -26.56 -2.11
N MET A 9 14.04 -26.13 -2.21
CA MET A 9 14.63 -25.20 -1.25
C MET A 9 13.98 -23.81 -1.30
N GLU A 10 13.55 -23.34 -2.47
CA GLU A 10 12.82 -22.08 -2.60
C GLU A 10 11.43 -22.16 -1.97
N GLU A 11 10.71 -23.26 -2.18
CA GLU A 11 9.41 -23.50 -1.57
C GLU A 11 9.50 -23.51 -0.04
N ILE A 12 10.50 -24.18 0.53
CA ILE A 12 10.71 -24.20 1.99
C ILE A 12 11.04 -22.80 2.53
N VAL A 13 11.92 -22.05 1.84
CA VAL A 13 12.26 -20.68 2.25
C VAL A 13 11.04 -19.77 2.15
N GLU A 14 10.25 -19.87 1.08
CA GLU A 14 8.99 -19.14 0.92
C GLU A 14 8.02 -19.45 2.08
N GLU A 15 7.88 -20.72 2.46
CA GLU A 15 7.04 -21.16 3.58
C GLU A 15 7.53 -20.60 4.94
N ILE A 16 8.84 -20.52 5.17
CA ILE A 16 9.41 -19.88 6.37
C ILE A 16 9.12 -18.37 6.37
N LEU A 17 9.35 -17.72 5.23
CA LEU A 17 9.14 -16.28 5.07
C LEU A 17 7.67 -15.89 5.22
N ILE A 18 6.74 -16.73 4.75
CA ILE A 18 5.30 -16.52 4.91
C ILE A 18 4.90 -16.50 6.39
N ARG A 19 5.57 -17.26 7.25
CA ARG A 19 5.25 -17.32 8.70
C ARG A 19 5.78 -16.11 9.49
N LEU A 20 6.54 -15.20 8.88
CA LEU A 20 6.99 -13.98 9.56
C LEU A 20 5.81 -13.06 9.90
N PRO A 21 5.79 -12.44 11.09
CA PRO A 21 4.65 -11.64 11.55
C PRO A 21 4.49 -10.35 10.71
N PRO A 22 3.29 -10.06 10.19
CA PRO A 22 3.05 -8.91 9.32
C PRO A 22 3.07 -7.57 10.09
N GLN A 23 2.91 -7.59 11.42
CA GLN A 23 2.94 -6.38 12.26
C GLN A 23 4.35 -5.80 12.41
N ASN A 24 5.39 -6.56 12.07
CA ASN A 24 6.78 -6.11 12.12
C ASN A 24 7.40 -6.12 10.71
N PRO A 25 7.21 -5.05 9.91
CA PRO A 25 7.72 -4.99 8.54
C PRO A 25 9.26 -5.09 8.47
N ALA A 26 9.97 -4.76 9.55
CA ALA A 26 11.42 -4.88 9.60
C ALA A 26 11.89 -6.35 9.51
N CYS A 27 11.06 -7.33 9.88
CA CYS A 27 11.41 -8.75 9.75
C CYS A 27 11.59 -9.17 8.29
N LEU A 28 10.64 -8.84 7.40
CA LEU A 28 10.75 -9.12 5.97
C LEU A 28 11.88 -8.31 5.33
N ALA A 29 12.08 -7.06 5.77
CA ALA A 29 13.19 -6.25 5.30
C ALA A 29 14.55 -6.89 5.67
N ARG A 30 14.76 -7.32 6.92
CA ARG A 30 15.98 -8.02 7.32
C ARG A 30 16.19 -9.32 6.53
N ALA A 31 15.11 -10.07 6.28
CA ALA A 31 15.16 -11.30 5.49
C ALA A 31 15.62 -11.05 4.04
N SER A 32 15.21 -9.93 3.42
CA SER A 32 15.65 -9.60 2.06
C SER A 32 17.13 -9.27 1.96
N PHE A 33 17.76 -8.81 3.05
CA PHE A 33 19.18 -8.51 3.11
C PHE A 33 20.08 -9.75 3.31
N VAL A 34 19.53 -10.93 3.63
CA VAL A 34 20.33 -12.15 3.83
C VAL A 34 21.07 -12.56 2.55
N CYS A 35 20.36 -12.62 1.42
CA CYS A 35 20.97 -12.85 0.12
C CYS A 35 20.06 -12.41 -1.04
N LYS A 36 20.64 -12.30 -2.25
CA LYS A 36 19.89 -11.95 -3.48
C LYS A 36 18.71 -12.89 -3.74
N ARG A 37 18.82 -14.17 -3.35
CA ARG A 37 17.75 -15.17 -3.55
C ARG A 37 16.54 -14.88 -2.67
N TRP A 38 16.75 -14.56 -1.40
CA TRP A 38 15.67 -14.18 -0.47
C TRP A 38 15.03 -12.85 -0.88
N CYS A 39 15.84 -11.88 -1.31
CA CYS A 39 15.33 -10.63 -1.88
C CYS A 39 14.41 -10.86 -3.08
N ARG A 40 14.78 -11.76 -4.00
CA ARG A 40 13.94 -12.15 -5.15
C ARG A 40 12.63 -12.79 -4.68
N LEU A 41 12.69 -13.78 -3.78
CA LEU A 41 11.52 -14.47 -3.22
C LEU A 41 10.50 -13.48 -2.64
N ILE A 42 10.95 -12.59 -1.75
CA ILE A 42 10.10 -11.58 -1.11
C ILE A 42 9.53 -10.58 -2.13
N SER A 43 10.29 -10.32 -3.20
CA SER A 43 9.90 -9.39 -4.25
C SER A 43 8.97 -10.00 -5.31
N PHE A 44 8.71 -11.30 -5.30
CA PHE A 44 7.79 -11.91 -6.26
C PHE A 44 6.33 -11.57 -5.97
N PRO A 45 5.50 -11.28 -7.01
CA PRO A 45 4.06 -11.05 -6.83
C PRO A 45 3.34 -12.20 -6.14
N ARG A 46 3.70 -13.45 -6.49
CA ARG A 46 3.13 -14.67 -5.89
C ARG A 46 3.37 -14.73 -4.37
N PHE A 47 4.60 -14.44 -3.92
CA PHE A 47 4.91 -14.40 -2.49
C PHE A 47 4.03 -13.38 -1.77
N ARG A 48 3.94 -12.15 -2.30
CA ARG A 48 3.11 -11.09 -1.70
C ARG A 48 1.63 -11.47 -1.63
N HIS A 49 1.12 -12.16 -2.64
CA HIS A 49 -0.25 -12.66 -2.63
C HIS A 49 -0.46 -13.71 -1.53
N ARG A 50 0.37 -14.77 -1.51
CA ARG A 50 0.28 -15.84 -0.49
C ARG A 50 0.51 -15.31 0.93
N PHE A 51 1.44 -14.36 1.11
CA PHE A 51 1.67 -13.70 2.38
C PHE A 51 0.42 -12.96 2.88
N ARG A 52 -0.30 -12.26 1.99
CA ARG A 52 -1.54 -11.55 2.33
C ARG A 52 -2.69 -12.51 2.63
N GLU A 53 -2.80 -13.58 1.86
CA GLU A 53 -3.81 -14.63 2.08
C GLU A 53 -3.58 -15.34 3.41
N PHE A 54 -2.35 -15.77 3.68
CA PHE A 54 -1.99 -16.49 4.90
C PHE A 54 -2.24 -15.67 6.17
N HIS A 55 -1.91 -14.37 6.14
CA HIS A 55 -2.11 -13.48 7.29
C HIS A 55 -3.51 -12.86 7.36
N HIS A 56 -4.37 -13.10 6.35
CA HIS A 56 -5.76 -12.61 6.21
C HIS A 56 -5.97 -11.09 6.42
N THR A 57 -4.89 -10.36 6.60
CA THR A 57 -4.89 -8.98 7.08
C THR A 57 -3.66 -8.33 6.47
N LEU A 58 -3.83 -7.69 5.32
CA LEU A 58 -3.03 -6.49 5.10
C LEU A 58 -3.39 -5.60 6.29
N PRO A 59 -2.45 -5.26 7.20
CA PRO A 59 -2.77 -4.27 8.21
C PRO A 59 -3.28 -3.06 7.43
N MET A 60 -4.55 -2.71 7.60
CA MET A 60 -5.11 -1.52 6.95
C MET A 60 -4.17 -0.40 7.36
N LEU A 61 -3.35 0.12 6.43
CA LEU A 61 -2.37 1.16 6.80
C LEU A 61 -3.11 2.39 7.34
N GLY A 62 -4.32 2.58 6.82
CA GLY A 62 -5.29 3.56 7.27
C GLY A 62 -6.48 3.55 6.34
N PHE A 63 -7.40 4.47 6.57
CA PHE A 63 -8.48 4.77 5.65
C PHE A 63 -8.43 6.24 5.26
N LEU A 64 -9.08 6.59 4.15
CA LEU A 64 -9.19 7.96 3.69
C LEU A 64 -10.63 8.41 3.80
N CYS A 65 -10.83 9.61 4.36
CA CYS A 65 -12.14 10.23 4.46
C CYS A 65 -12.09 11.66 3.94
N ASN A 66 -13.23 12.12 3.40
CA ASN A 66 -13.42 13.52 3.06
C ASN A 66 -13.92 14.24 4.31
N VAL A 67 -13.16 15.23 4.75
CA VAL A 67 -13.50 16.05 5.93
C VAL A 67 -13.67 17.49 5.49
N THR A 68 -14.65 18.17 6.09
CA THR A 68 -14.88 19.59 5.91
C THR A 68 -13.88 20.38 6.75
N VAL A 69 -13.17 21.34 6.15
CA VAL A 69 -12.31 22.28 6.86
C VAL A 69 -13.01 23.63 7.04
N ASP A 70 -12.53 24.44 7.99
CA ASP A 70 -13.04 25.80 8.23
C ASP A 70 -12.98 26.61 6.93
N GLY A 71 -14.15 27.03 6.44
CA GLY A 71 -14.32 27.63 5.11
C GLY A 71 -15.15 26.80 4.13
N GLY A 72 -15.63 25.62 4.51
CA GLY A 72 -16.59 24.82 3.72
C GLY A 72 -15.98 23.93 2.65
N ASP A 73 -14.65 23.97 2.48
CA ASP A 73 -13.93 23.11 1.54
C ASP A 73 -13.85 21.66 2.07
N LEU A 74 -13.95 20.69 1.16
CA LEU A 74 -13.67 19.28 1.46
C LEU A 74 -12.19 18.96 1.24
N THR A 75 -11.60 18.21 2.17
CA THR A 75 -10.23 17.73 2.04
C THR A 75 -10.11 16.24 2.37
N ALA A 76 -9.23 15.55 1.67
CA ALA A 76 -8.88 14.17 1.88
C ALA A 76 -7.95 14.08 3.08
N ARG A 77 -8.42 13.43 4.14
CA ARG A 77 -7.64 13.11 5.34
C ARG A 77 -7.32 11.63 5.35
N PHE A 78 -6.06 11.30 5.59
CA PHE A 78 -5.64 9.94 5.88
C PHE A 78 -5.71 9.69 7.39
N VAL A 79 -6.39 8.63 7.78
CA VAL A 79 -6.47 8.17 9.17
C VAL A 79 -5.64 6.90 9.29
N PRO A 80 -4.42 6.97 9.86
CA PRO A 80 -3.57 5.79 10.01
C PRO A 80 -4.16 4.82 11.05
N THR A 81 -4.09 3.52 10.78
CA THR A 81 -4.45 2.49 11.78
C THR A 81 -3.25 2.07 12.64
N ALA A 82 -2.03 2.46 12.24
CA ALA A 82 -0.79 2.20 12.98
C ALA A 82 0.13 3.42 12.92
N ALA A 83 0.90 3.65 14.00
CA ALA A 83 1.81 4.81 14.10
C ALA A 83 2.84 4.88 12.97
N SER A 84 3.29 3.73 12.44
CA SER A 84 4.20 3.64 11.29
C SER A 84 3.58 4.17 9.99
N CYS A 85 2.25 4.24 9.91
CA CYS A 85 1.51 4.71 8.73
C CYS A 85 1.16 6.20 8.81
N ALA A 86 1.44 6.88 9.93
CA ALA A 86 1.10 8.29 10.13
C ALA A 86 1.78 9.26 9.15
N GLN A 87 2.74 8.79 8.35
CA GLN A 87 3.47 9.61 7.38
C GLN A 87 2.72 9.85 6.06
N LEU A 88 1.58 9.20 5.81
CA LEU A 88 0.81 9.44 4.58
C LEU A 88 0.07 10.78 4.69
N ALA A 89 0.74 11.82 4.20
CA ALA A 89 0.38 13.23 4.39
C ALA A 89 -1.05 13.59 3.96
N GLU A 90 -1.68 14.48 4.74
CA GLU A 90 -2.90 15.18 4.34
C GLU A 90 -2.67 15.90 3.00
N ARG A 91 -3.62 15.79 2.08
CA ARG A 91 -3.57 16.49 0.79
C ARG A 91 -4.61 17.59 0.78
N PRO A 92 -4.24 18.83 1.15
CA PRO A 92 -5.17 19.95 1.17
C PRO A 92 -5.81 20.15 -0.22
N ARG A 93 -7.10 20.47 -0.25
CA ARG A 93 -7.91 20.75 -1.46
C ARG A 93 -8.07 19.57 -2.44
N ARG A 94 -7.93 18.34 -1.95
CA ARG A 94 -8.27 17.14 -2.72
C ARG A 94 -9.42 16.41 -2.07
N ILE A 95 -10.31 15.82 -2.86
CA ILE A 95 -11.35 14.91 -2.36
C ILE A 95 -11.08 13.49 -2.84
N VAL A 96 -11.39 12.52 -1.99
CA VAL A 96 -11.37 11.09 -2.33
C VAL A 96 -12.63 10.78 -3.10
N LEU A 97 -12.47 10.29 -4.32
CA LEU A 97 -13.59 9.82 -5.15
C LEU A 97 -13.79 8.31 -4.99
N ASP A 98 -12.69 7.57 -4.84
CA ASP A 98 -12.70 6.11 -4.94
C ASP A 98 -11.39 5.49 -4.42
N ALA A 99 -11.45 4.24 -3.97
CA ALA A 99 -10.30 3.49 -3.48
C ALA A 99 -10.41 2.01 -3.88
N ARG A 100 -9.46 1.53 -4.72
CA ARG A 100 -9.45 0.14 -5.22
C ARG A 100 -8.02 -0.38 -5.29
N HIS A 101 -7.82 -1.64 -4.92
CA HIS A 101 -6.53 -2.34 -5.08
C HIS A 101 -5.31 -1.63 -4.44
N GLY A 102 -5.52 -0.92 -3.32
CA GLY A 102 -4.45 -0.13 -2.68
C GLY A 102 -4.12 1.18 -3.39
N ARG A 103 -4.95 1.63 -4.34
CA ARG A 103 -4.85 2.94 -5.00
C ARG A 103 -6.08 3.78 -4.68
N VAL A 104 -5.89 5.10 -4.72
CA VAL A 104 -6.91 6.09 -4.34
C VAL A 104 -7.03 7.11 -5.46
N LEU A 105 -8.25 7.35 -5.92
CA LEU A 105 -8.57 8.43 -6.86
C LEU A 105 -8.86 9.71 -6.08
N LEU A 106 -8.07 10.74 -6.36
CA LEU A 106 -8.20 12.06 -5.75
C LEU A 106 -8.59 13.09 -6.81
N PHE A 107 -9.59 13.92 -6.52
CA PHE A 107 -9.96 15.07 -7.33
C PHE A 107 -9.46 16.34 -6.66
N ALA A 108 -8.67 17.14 -7.37
CA ALA A 108 -8.25 18.45 -6.89
C ALA A 108 -9.34 19.47 -7.24
N GLY A 109 -10.02 20.00 -6.23
CA GLY A 109 -10.97 21.09 -6.43
C GLY A 109 -10.20 22.37 -6.72
N SER A 110 -10.26 22.87 -7.95
CA SER A 110 -9.89 24.26 -8.23
C SER A 110 -10.92 25.16 -7.55
N ARG A 111 -10.45 26.17 -6.79
CA ARG A 111 -11.32 27.27 -6.35
C ARG A 111 -12.06 27.78 -7.58
N SER A 112 -13.37 27.61 -7.61
CA SER A 112 -14.20 28.20 -8.65
C SER A 112 -14.27 29.70 -8.43
N HIS A 113 -13.27 30.45 -8.90
CA HIS A 113 -13.58 31.73 -9.53
C HIS A 113 -13.69 31.43 -11.02
N VAL A 114 -14.95 31.38 -11.48
CA VAL A 114 -15.47 31.61 -12.84
C VAL A 114 -14.53 31.30 -14.03
N HIS A 115 -15.04 30.43 -14.91
CA HIS A 115 -14.68 30.18 -16.32
C HIS A 115 -13.60 29.13 -16.65
N ASN A 116 -14.08 28.12 -17.39
CA ASN A 116 -13.41 27.10 -18.22
C ASN A 116 -12.76 25.84 -17.60
N PRO A 117 -12.89 24.67 -18.26
CA PRO A 117 -12.25 23.43 -17.83
C PRO A 117 -10.80 23.39 -18.36
N PRO A 118 -9.85 22.84 -17.58
CA PRO A 118 -8.90 21.94 -18.23
C PRO A 118 -8.50 20.74 -17.37
N GLU A 119 -8.66 19.57 -17.98
CA GLU A 119 -7.68 18.48 -18.08
C GLU A 119 -6.51 18.47 -17.06
N SER A 120 -6.58 17.62 -16.03
CA SER A 120 -5.38 16.93 -15.51
C SER A 120 -5.76 15.82 -14.54
N MET A 121 -5.90 14.61 -15.08
CA MET A 121 -6.11 13.38 -14.31
C MET A 121 -4.75 12.81 -13.90
N GLY A 122 -4.24 13.24 -12.74
CA GLY A 122 -2.98 12.74 -12.18
C GLY A 122 -3.20 11.60 -11.18
N ALA A 123 -2.84 10.37 -11.54
CA ALA A 123 -2.75 9.24 -10.62
C ALA A 123 -1.49 9.37 -9.75
N LEU A 124 -1.62 9.15 -8.44
CA LEU A 124 -0.47 9.19 -7.52
C LEU A 124 -0.40 7.87 -6.75
N ALA A 125 0.72 7.17 -6.89
CA ALA A 125 1.00 5.93 -6.19
C ALA A 125 1.20 6.20 -4.70
N VAL A 126 0.56 5.37 -3.86
CA VAL A 126 0.91 5.19 -2.45
C VAL A 126 1.81 3.97 -2.36
#